data_AF-A0A4P8QTP1-F1
#
_entry.id   AF-A0A4P8QTP1-F1
#
_cell.length_a   1.000
_cell.length_b   1.000
_cell.length_c   1.000
_cell.angle_alpha   90.00
_cell.angle_beta   90.00
_cell.angle_gamma   90.00
#
_symmetry.space_group_name_H-M   'P 1'
#
loop_
_entity.id
_entity.type
_entity.pdbx_description
1 polymer ?
#
loop_
_entity_poly.entity_id
_entity_poly.type
_entity_poly.pdbx_seq_one_letter_code
_entity_poly.pdbx_strand_id
1 'polypeptide(L)'
;MKINEIFVNEIDRYIDTVIKVDDEQNIVQEIEEYVVTEKIAENFIDFFERYNESALNERKDIGVWISGFFGSGKSHFAKMLGYLLENKQTKDGRCARDILLNRVRGLEQEEEIKALLHEASLKTTNHVIMYQIESVHDQLAERKSITLTLYKQFMRYLGLSEDLKISELEQELIAQGKYEEFKEK
;
A
#
# COMPACT_ATOMS: atom_id res chain seq x y z
N MET A 1 7.49 -25.11 -32.53
CA MET A 1 6.95 -24.69 -31.22
C MET A 1 8.12 -24.62 -30.27
N LYS A 2 8.53 -23.41 -29.91
CA LYS A 2 9.57 -23.18 -28.92
C LYS A 2 8.93 -23.16 -27.53
N ILE A 3 9.66 -23.60 -26.51
CA ILE A 3 9.14 -23.66 -25.13
C ILE A 3 8.68 -22.29 -24.62
N ASN A 4 9.36 -21.21 -25.03
CA ASN A 4 8.99 -19.84 -24.66
C ASN A 4 7.63 -19.40 -25.22
N GLU A 5 7.16 -19.98 -26.32
CA GLU A 5 5.86 -19.66 -26.94
C GLU A 5 4.67 -20.27 -26.18
N ILE A 6 4.92 -21.09 -25.15
CA ILE A 6 3.90 -21.74 -24.32
C ILE A 6 3.47 -20.84 -23.16
N PHE A 7 4.40 -20.02 -22.66
CA PHE A 7 4.18 -19.24 -21.44
C PHE A 7 3.49 -17.91 -21.75
N VAL A 8 2.60 -17.50 -20.84
CA VAL A 8 1.91 -16.20 -20.91
C VAL A 8 2.91 -15.04 -20.77
N ASN A 9 3.93 -15.21 -19.93
CA ASN A 9 4.95 -14.20 -19.64
C ASN A 9 6.33 -14.67 -20.15
N GLU A 10 7.21 -13.73 -20.46
CA GLU A 10 8.60 -14.00 -20.87
C GLU A 10 9.36 -14.79 -19.79
N ILE A 11 10.05 -15.87 -20.17
CA ILE A 11 10.68 -16.79 -19.21
C ILE A 11 11.97 -16.26 -18.59
N ASP A 12 12.58 -15.25 -19.20
CA ASP A 12 13.84 -14.61 -18.82
C ASP A 12 13.65 -13.28 -18.10
N ARG A 13 12.40 -12.89 -17.83
CA ARG A 13 12.09 -11.69 -17.04
C ARG A 13 12.66 -11.79 -15.61
N TYR A 14 13.15 -10.66 -15.10
CA TYR A 14 13.62 -10.57 -13.73
C TYR A 14 12.45 -10.51 -12.75
N ILE A 15 12.48 -11.32 -11.68
CA ILE A 15 11.48 -11.28 -10.61
C ILE A 15 12.22 -10.97 -9.31
N ASP A 16 11.85 -9.87 -8.65
CA ASP A 16 12.43 -9.54 -7.35
C ASP A 16 11.94 -10.56 -6.31
N THR A 17 12.88 -11.18 -5.61
CA THR A 17 12.59 -12.18 -4.57
C THR A 17 12.33 -11.53 -3.21
N VAL A 18 12.61 -10.23 -3.08
CA VAL A 18 12.52 -9.50 -1.83
C VAL A 18 11.46 -8.40 -1.94
N ILE A 19 10.48 -8.43 -1.05
CA ILE A 19 9.46 -7.37 -0.96
C ILE A 19 10.07 -6.14 -0.30
N LYS A 20 10.27 -5.09 -1.09
CA LYS A 20 10.73 -3.76 -0.64
C LYS A 20 9.53 -2.83 -0.53
N VAL A 21 9.35 -2.17 0.62
CA VAL A 21 8.14 -1.37 0.88
C VAL A 21 8.15 -0.04 0.13
N ASP A 22 9.34 0.48 -0.18
CA ASP A 22 9.61 1.76 -0.83
C ASP A 22 9.78 1.68 -2.37
N ASP A 23 9.61 0.51 -2.97
CA ASP A 23 9.74 0.34 -4.41
C ASP A 23 8.46 0.72 -5.16
N GLU A 24 8.31 2.02 -5.44
CA GLU A 24 7.23 2.55 -6.28
C GLU A 24 7.47 2.34 -7.79
N GLN A 25 8.64 1.84 -8.21
CA GLN A 25 8.96 1.73 -9.63
C GLN A 25 8.38 0.46 -10.25
N ASN A 26 8.22 -0.59 -9.45
CA ASN A 26 7.86 -1.93 -9.93
C ASN A 26 6.44 -2.38 -9.53
N ILE A 27 5.57 -1.47 -9.07
CA ILE A 27 4.19 -1.77 -8.60
C ILE A 27 3.43 -2.64 -9.61
N VAL A 28 3.47 -2.27 -10.90
CA VAL A 28 2.76 -2.98 -11.98
C VAL A 28 3.19 -4.44 -12.04
N GLN A 29 4.50 -4.65 -12.16
CA GLN A 29 5.08 -5.97 -12.28
C GLN A 29 4.82 -6.81 -11.03
N GLU A 30 4.91 -6.20 -9.84
CA GLU A 30 4.66 -6.88 -8.58
C GLU A 30 3.22 -7.40 -8.48
N ILE A 31 2.22 -6.61 -8.89
CA ILE A 31 0.82 -7.06 -8.93
C ILE A 31 0.62 -8.12 -10.03
N GLU A 32 1.24 -7.96 -11.20
CA GLU A 32 1.13 -8.93 -12.31
C GLU A 32 1.73 -10.31 -11.98
N GLU A 33 2.82 -10.33 -11.23
CA GLU A 33 3.45 -11.56 -10.74
C GLU A 33 2.76 -12.12 -9.49
N TYR A 34 1.85 -11.36 -8.86
CA TYR A 34 1.11 -11.85 -7.70
C TYR A 34 0.18 -13.00 -8.09
N VAL A 35 0.37 -14.14 -7.42
CA VAL A 35 -0.45 -15.34 -7.59
C VAL A 35 -1.55 -15.32 -6.55
N VAL A 36 -2.78 -15.05 -6.98
CA VAL A 36 -3.95 -15.08 -6.10
C VAL A 36 -4.49 -16.50 -6.07
N THR A 37 -4.26 -17.19 -4.96
CA THR A 37 -4.90 -18.48 -4.66
C THR A 37 -6.31 -18.26 -4.10
N GLU A 38 -7.13 -19.30 -4.06
CA GLU A 38 -8.44 -19.27 -3.38
C GLU A 38 -8.34 -18.72 -1.95
N LYS A 39 -7.33 -19.15 -1.19
CA LYS A 39 -7.17 -18.66 0.19
C LYS A 39 -6.80 -17.18 0.26
N ILE A 40 -6.02 -16.68 -0.68
CA ILE A 40 -5.70 -15.24 -0.76
C ILE A 40 -6.94 -14.45 -1.18
N ALA A 41 -7.72 -14.97 -2.12
CA ALA A 41 -8.99 -14.38 -2.54
C ALA A 41 -9.97 -14.26 -1.37
N GLU A 42 -10.16 -15.32 -0.58
CA GLU A 42 -10.95 -15.28 0.67
C GLU A 42 -10.45 -14.21 1.64
N ASN A 43 -9.13 -14.08 1.82
CA ASN A 43 -8.57 -13.06 2.71
C ASN A 43 -8.78 -11.64 2.19
N PHE A 44 -8.78 -11.43 0.86
CA PHE A 44 -9.15 -10.14 0.27
C PHE A 44 -10.61 -9.81 0.54
N ILE A 45 -11.52 -10.78 0.36
CA ILE A 45 -12.94 -10.62 0.66
C ILE A 45 -13.13 -10.24 2.13
N ASP A 46 -12.61 -11.05 3.06
CA ASP A 46 -12.72 -10.86 4.51
C ASP A 46 -12.23 -9.47 4.96
N PHE A 47 -11.14 -8.99 4.33
CA PHE A 47 -10.61 -7.66 4.56
C PHE A 47 -11.54 -6.57 4.02
N PHE A 48 -11.92 -6.63 2.73
CA PHE A 48 -12.65 -5.54 2.09
C PHE A 48 -14.10 -5.43 2.57
N GLU A 49 -14.73 -6.53 2.98
CA GLU A 49 -16.02 -6.50 3.68
C GLU A 49 -15.94 -5.64 4.95
N ARG A 50 -15.01 -5.98 5.85
CA ARG A 50 -14.80 -5.23 7.12
C ARG A 50 -14.39 -3.79 6.88
N TYR A 51 -13.53 -3.57 5.88
CA TYR A 51 -13.09 -2.24 5.49
C TYR A 51 -14.28 -1.39 5.03
N ASN A 52 -15.12 -1.92 4.14
CA ASN A 52 -16.30 -1.23 3.60
C ASN A 52 -17.37 -0.99 4.68
N GLU A 53 -17.53 -1.90 5.64
CA GLU A 53 -18.39 -1.69 6.82
C GLU A 53 -17.84 -0.60 7.74
N SER A 54 -16.52 -0.55 7.92
CA SER A 54 -15.88 0.46 8.77
C SER A 54 -16.03 1.87 8.22
N ALA A 55 -16.06 2.04 6.89
CA ALA A 55 -16.25 3.34 6.25
C ALA A 55 -17.61 4.00 6.58
N LEU A 56 -18.61 3.21 7.01
CA LEU A 56 -19.93 3.70 7.42
C LEU A 56 -19.99 4.11 8.90
N ASN A 57 -18.98 3.76 9.70
CA ASN A 57 -18.98 3.93 11.14
C ASN A 57 -17.80 4.84 11.55
N GLU A 58 -18.03 5.87 12.36
CA GLU A 58 -16.96 6.75 12.88
C GLU A 58 -16.09 6.07 13.96
N ARG A 59 -15.61 4.85 13.72
CA ARG A 59 -14.67 4.17 14.62
C ARG A 59 -13.26 4.66 14.34
N LYS A 60 -12.63 5.26 15.36
CA LYS A 60 -11.28 5.82 15.27
C LYS A 60 -10.16 4.81 15.62
N ASP A 61 -10.54 3.62 16.10
CA ASP A 61 -9.62 2.64 16.69
C ASP A 61 -9.62 1.33 15.89
N ILE A 62 -9.21 1.39 14.62
CA ILE A 62 -9.18 0.21 13.73
C ILE A 62 -7.75 -0.29 13.59
N GLY A 63 -7.56 -1.59 13.76
CA GLY A 63 -6.28 -2.27 13.53
C GLY A 63 -6.49 -3.59 12.78
N VAL A 64 -5.53 -3.95 11.94
CA VAL A 64 -5.54 -5.19 11.14
C VAL A 64 -4.32 -6.02 11.50
N TRP A 65 -4.52 -7.30 11.75
CA TRP A 65 -3.45 -8.24 12.12
C TRP A 65 -3.33 -9.35 11.08
N ILE A 66 -2.21 -9.38 10.37
CA ILE A 66 -1.92 -10.42 9.35
C ILE A 66 -0.96 -11.44 9.97
N SER A 67 -1.42 -12.68 10.13
CA SER A 67 -0.65 -13.77 10.74
C SER A 67 -0.43 -14.95 9.79
N GLY A 68 0.58 -15.78 10.07
CA GLY A 68 0.99 -16.88 9.20
C GLY A 68 2.47 -17.24 9.32
N PHE A 69 2.86 -18.41 8.79
CA PHE A 69 4.22 -18.95 8.88
C PHE A 69 5.26 -18.10 8.14
N PHE A 70 6.55 -18.29 8.45
CA PHE A 70 7.63 -17.66 7.70
C PHE A 70 7.55 -18.07 6.22
N GLY A 71 7.77 -17.12 5.31
CA GLY A 71 7.66 -17.36 3.87
C GLY A 71 6.22 -17.43 3.31
N SER A 72 5.17 -17.28 4.14
CA SER A 72 3.77 -17.36 3.68
C SER A 72 3.25 -16.11 2.94
N GLY A 73 4.12 -15.14 2.62
CA GLY A 73 3.73 -13.94 1.88
C GLY A 73 3.02 -12.83 2.68
N LYS A 74 3.04 -12.84 4.01
CA LYS A 74 2.34 -11.84 4.86
C LYS A 74 2.63 -10.38 4.48
N SER A 75 3.91 -10.02 4.36
CA SER A 75 4.32 -8.65 4.01
C SER A 75 3.91 -8.30 2.58
N HIS A 76 3.95 -9.27 1.67
CA HIS A 76 3.49 -9.08 0.30
C HIS A 76 1.96 -8.83 0.27
N PHE A 77 1.18 -9.61 1.02
CA PHE A 77 -0.25 -9.40 1.17
C PHE A 77 -0.59 -8.03 1.76
N ALA A 78 0.11 -7.60 2.82
CA ALA A 78 -0.04 -6.26 3.38
C ALA A 78 0.25 -5.16 2.36
N LYS A 79 1.28 -5.34 1.53
CA LYS A 79 1.64 -4.40 0.46
C LYS A 79 0.59 -4.37 -0.66
N MET A 80 0.05 -5.52 -1.05
CA MET A 80 -1.08 -5.60 -1.98
C MET A 80 -2.29 -4.84 -1.44
N LEU A 81 -2.65 -5.01 -0.17
CA LEU A 81 -3.72 -4.22 0.46
C LEU A 81 -3.44 -2.73 0.37
N GLY A 82 -2.20 -2.29 0.62
CA GLY A 82 -1.79 -0.89 0.45
C GLY A 82 -2.04 -0.36 -0.96
N TYR A 83 -1.57 -1.09 -1.98
CA TYR A 83 -1.79 -0.73 -3.39
C TYR A 83 -3.27 -0.66 -3.76
N LEU A 84 -4.08 -1.60 -3.28
CA LEU A 84 -5.51 -1.65 -3.58
C LEU A 84 -6.29 -0.57 -2.84
N LEU A 85 -5.92 -0.24 -1.61
CA LEU A 85 -6.56 0.81 -0.83
C LEU A 85 -6.34 2.18 -1.47
N GLU A 86 -5.09 2.53 -1.79
CA GLU A 86 -4.76 3.80 -2.46
C GLU A 86 -5.25 3.83 -3.91
N ASN A 87 -5.18 2.68 -4.59
CA ASN A 87 -5.53 2.51 -6.00
C ASN A 87 -4.89 3.57 -6.91
N LYS A 88 -3.65 3.95 -6.62
CA LYS A 88 -2.92 4.98 -7.37
C LYS A 88 -2.75 4.52 -8.82
N GLN A 89 -2.82 5.48 -9.74
CA GLN A 89 -2.47 5.24 -11.13
C GLN A 89 -0.97 4.94 -11.24
N THR A 90 -0.65 3.81 -11.86
CA THR A 90 0.73 3.38 -12.11
C THR A 90 1.35 4.16 -13.27
N LYS A 91 2.67 4.05 -13.42
CA LYS A 91 3.43 4.80 -14.45
C LYS A 91 2.99 4.52 -15.89
N ASP A 92 2.44 3.33 -16.14
CA ASP A 92 1.89 2.92 -17.43
C ASP A 92 0.41 3.30 -17.61
N GLY A 93 -0.17 4.06 -16.68
CA GLY A 93 -1.51 4.61 -16.75
C GLY A 93 -2.63 3.69 -16.25
N ARG A 94 -2.31 2.47 -15.81
CA ARG A 94 -3.29 1.53 -15.23
C ARG A 94 -3.54 1.81 -13.74
N CYS A 95 -4.60 1.27 -13.18
CA CYS A 95 -4.85 1.33 -11.74
C CYS A 95 -4.54 -0.01 -11.07
N ALA A 96 -4.04 0.00 -9.84
CA ALA A 96 -3.67 -1.21 -9.11
C ALA A 96 -4.82 -2.25 -9.03
N ARG A 97 -6.05 -1.78 -8.80
CA ARG A 97 -7.24 -2.65 -8.77
C ARG A 97 -7.49 -3.32 -10.12
N ASP A 98 -7.33 -2.60 -11.24
CA ASP A 98 -7.55 -3.17 -12.59
C ASP A 98 -6.52 -4.25 -12.92
N ILE A 99 -5.27 -4.05 -12.49
CA ILE A 99 -4.20 -5.03 -12.67
C ILE A 99 -4.51 -6.29 -11.84
N LEU A 100 -4.88 -6.13 -10.56
CA LEU A 100 -5.27 -7.27 -9.71
C LEU A 100 -6.50 -8.01 -10.23
N LEU A 101 -7.48 -7.30 -10.80
CA LEU A 101 -8.68 -7.93 -11.35
C LEU A 101 -8.34 -8.90 -12.48
N ASN A 102 -7.27 -8.68 -13.24
CA ASN A 102 -6.77 -9.65 -14.21
C ASN A 102 -6.20 -10.92 -13.56
N ARG A 103 -5.71 -10.83 -12.31
CA ARG A 103 -5.11 -11.94 -11.55
C ARG A 103 -6.14 -12.84 -10.88
N VAL A 104 -7.34 -12.35 -10.63
CA VAL A 104 -8.44 -13.13 -10.05
C VAL A 104 -9.39 -13.73 -11.09
N ARG A 105 -9.13 -13.48 -12.38
CA ARG A 105 -9.96 -14.00 -13.48
C ARG A 105 -10.06 -15.52 -13.43
N GLY A 106 -11.29 -16.02 -13.50
CA GLY A 106 -11.59 -17.45 -13.48
C GLY A 106 -11.58 -18.09 -12.09
N LEU A 107 -11.34 -17.31 -11.02
CA LEU A 107 -11.61 -17.76 -9.65
C LEU A 107 -13.11 -17.66 -9.35
N GLU A 108 -13.63 -18.53 -8.48
CA GLU A 108 -15.03 -18.46 -8.05
C GLU A 108 -15.35 -17.12 -7.36
N GLN A 109 -14.36 -16.52 -6.71
CA GLN A 109 -14.43 -15.25 -5.96
C GLN A 109 -14.33 -13.99 -6.85
N GLU A 110 -14.15 -14.12 -8.17
CA GLU A 110 -13.85 -13.00 -9.07
C GLU A 110 -14.84 -11.84 -8.94
N GLU A 111 -16.14 -12.13 -9.07
CA GLU A 111 -17.19 -11.10 -9.07
C GLU A 111 -17.38 -10.46 -7.68
N GLU A 112 -17.16 -11.23 -6.61
CA GLU A 112 -17.25 -10.72 -5.24
C GLU A 112 -16.10 -9.75 -4.92
N ILE A 113 -14.87 -10.13 -5.25
CA ILE A 113 -13.69 -9.24 -5.10
C ILE A 113 -13.90 -7.95 -5.89
N LYS A 114 -14.39 -8.06 -7.13
CA LYS A 114 -14.67 -6.91 -7.99
C LYS A 114 -15.74 -5.99 -7.38
N ALA A 115 -16.82 -6.55 -6.85
CA ALA A 115 -17.87 -5.78 -6.20
C ALA A 115 -17.34 -5.03 -4.96
N LEU A 116 -16.58 -5.71 -4.10
CA LEU A 116 -16.01 -5.13 -2.88
C LEU A 116 -14.99 -4.02 -3.16
N LEU A 117 -14.11 -4.23 -4.16
CA LEU A 117 -13.17 -3.22 -4.61
C LEU A 117 -13.88 -2.01 -5.24
N HIS A 118 -14.99 -2.24 -5.97
CA HIS A 118 -15.79 -1.14 -6.50
C HIS A 118 -16.46 -0.36 -5.37
N GLU A 119 -17.10 -1.04 -4.42
CA GLU A 119 -17.71 -0.41 -3.25
C GLU A 119 -16.71 0.44 -2.45
N ALA A 120 -15.49 -0.07 -2.23
CA ALA A 120 -14.43 0.67 -1.56
C ALA A 120 -14.11 2.01 -2.27
N SER A 121 -14.17 2.04 -3.62
CA SER A 121 -13.93 3.27 -4.39
C SER A 121 -15.02 4.32 -4.22
N LEU A 122 -16.25 3.91 -3.90
CA LEU A 122 -17.39 4.81 -3.75
C LEU A 122 -17.43 5.44 -2.35
N LYS A 123 -16.85 4.76 -1.35
CA LYS A 123 -16.95 5.18 0.06
C LYS A 123 -15.79 6.04 0.53
N THR A 124 -14.56 5.78 0.06
CA THR A 124 -13.37 6.44 0.60
C THR A 124 -12.36 6.84 -0.47
N THR A 125 -11.62 7.91 -0.19
CA THR A 125 -10.36 8.25 -0.87
C THR A 125 -9.24 8.03 0.13
N ASN A 126 -8.28 7.19 -0.21
CA ASN A 126 -7.22 6.77 0.72
C ASN A 126 -5.87 7.34 0.31
N HIS A 127 -5.11 7.74 1.32
CA HIS A 127 -3.68 7.98 1.23
C HIS A 127 -2.99 6.90 2.07
N VAL A 128 -2.06 6.15 1.45
CA VAL A 128 -1.41 5.01 2.11
C VAL A 128 0.06 5.34 2.39
N ILE A 129 0.47 5.15 3.63
CA ILE A 129 1.86 5.32 4.07
C ILE A 129 2.36 3.94 4.49
N MET A 130 3.18 3.32 3.64
CA MET A 130 3.77 2.02 3.95
C MET A 130 5.22 2.21 4.40
N TYR A 131 5.59 1.60 5.52
CA TYR A 131 6.97 1.60 5.99
C TYR A 131 7.24 0.41 6.92
N GLN A 132 8.50 -0.01 7.00
CA GLN A 132 8.93 -1.02 7.96
C GLN A 132 9.45 -0.34 9.22
N ILE A 133 8.81 -0.60 10.37
CA ILE A 133 9.17 0.04 11.65
C ILE A 133 10.66 -0.10 11.96
N GLU A 134 11.25 -1.27 11.73
CA GLU A 134 12.67 -1.54 12.00
C GLU A 134 13.62 -0.70 11.13
N SER A 135 13.22 -0.36 9.91
CA SER A 135 14.05 0.41 8.96
C SER A 135 14.07 1.92 9.24
N VAL A 136 13.01 2.45 9.85
CA VAL A 136 12.82 3.90 10.08
C VAL A 136 13.05 4.32 11.52
N HIS A 137 13.34 3.36 12.40
CA HIS A 137 13.55 3.66 13.79
C HIS A 137 14.92 4.27 14.03
N ASP A 138 14.95 5.33 14.83
CA ASP A 138 16.20 5.94 15.24
C ASP A 138 16.95 4.99 16.17
N GLN A 139 18.03 4.38 15.66
CA GLN A 139 18.83 3.40 16.40
C GLN A 139 19.48 4.02 17.65
N LEU A 140 19.57 5.36 17.71
CA LEU A 140 20.22 6.11 18.78
C LEU A 140 19.24 6.56 19.88
N ALA A 141 17.92 6.42 19.68
CA ALA A 141 16.94 6.87 20.65
C ALA A 141 16.82 5.89 21.84
N GLU A 142 17.04 6.39 23.06
CA GLU A 142 16.93 5.61 24.32
C GLU A 142 15.51 5.02 24.54
N ARG A 143 14.48 5.61 23.93
CA ARG A 143 13.09 5.12 23.99
C ARG A 143 12.48 5.01 22.60
N LYS A 144 12.14 3.77 22.25
CA LYS A 144 11.47 3.37 21.02
C LYS A 144 9.98 3.72 21.07
N SER A 145 9.59 4.85 20.47
CA SER A 145 8.18 5.27 20.37
C SER A 145 7.61 5.03 18.98
N ILE A 146 6.64 4.12 18.89
CA ILE A 146 5.89 3.82 17.66
C ILE A 146 5.10 5.05 17.22
N THR A 147 4.47 5.77 18.16
CA THR A 147 3.70 6.98 17.89
C THR A 147 4.57 8.07 17.26
N LEU A 148 5.77 8.29 17.80
CA LEU A 148 6.70 9.27 17.24
C LEU A 148 7.14 8.88 15.82
N THR A 149 7.37 7.58 15.60
CA THR A 149 7.74 7.06 14.29
C THR A 149 6.62 7.26 13.28
N LEU A 150 5.38 6.92 13.63
CA LEU A 150 4.18 7.17 12.82
C LEU A 150 4.07 8.64 12.45
N TYR A 151 4.22 9.54 13.42
CA TYR A 151 4.09 10.98 13.20
C TYR A 151 5.16 11.50 12.24
N LYS A 152 6.42 11.07 12.38
CA LYS A 152 7.50 11.43 11.46
C LYS A 152 7.24 10.93 10.03
N GLN A 153 6.78 9.69 9.87
CA GLN A 153 6.44 9.16 8.55
C GLN A 153 5.27 9.93 7.92
N PHE A 154 4.30 10.36 8.72
CA PHE A 154 3.23 11.23 8.25
C PHE A 154 3.73 12.61 7.82
N MET A 155 4.65 13.24 8.58
CA MET A 155 5.26 14.52 8.16
C MET A 155 6.05 14.37 6.86
N ARG A 156 6.86 13.31 6.75
CA ARG A 156 7.59 13.00 5.51
C ARG A 156 6.64 12.81 4.33
N TYR A 157 5.52 12.12 4.53
CA TYR A 157 4.50 11.94 3.51
C TYR A 157 3.91 13.27 3.02
N LEU A 158 3.73 14.25 3.92
CA LEU A 158 3.30 15.61 3.58
C LEU A 158 4.40 16.46 2.91
N GLY A 159 5.62 15.92 2.75
CA GLY A 159 6.76 16.67 2.23
C GLY A 159 7.37 17.64 3.25
N LEU A 160 7.15 17.40 4.54
CA LEU A 160 7.68 18.18 5.66
C LEU A 160 8.89 17.49 6.28
N SER A 161 9.65 18.26 7.07
CA SER A 161 10.79 17.80 7.84
C SER A 161 10.42 16.73 8.86
N GLU A 162 11.31 15.75 9.06
CA GLU A 162 11.18 14.76 10.13
C GLU A 162 11.65 15.30 11.50
N ASP A 163 12.32 16.46 11.53
CA ASP A 163 12.56 17.21 12.76
C ASP A 163 11.26 17.90 13.18
N LEU A 164 10.75 17.52 14.35
CA LEU A 164 9.43 17.96 14.80
C LEU A 164 9.33 19.48 14.98
N LYS A 165 10.41 20.16 15.36
CA LYS A 165 10.40 21.62 15.54
C LYS A 165 10.38 22.33 14.21
N ILE A 166 11.13 21.80 13.24
CA ILE A 166 11.13 22.34 11.87
C ILE A 166 9.76 22.09 11.23
N SER A 167 9.21 20.89 11.39
CA SER A 167 7.88 20.54 10.88
C SER A 167 6.78 21.43 11.45
N GLU A 168 6.84 21.76 12.74
CA GLU A 168 5.89 22.69 13.36
C GLU A 168 5.94 24.08 12.70
N LEU A 169 7.15 24.61 12.46
CA LEU A 169 7.33 25.86 11.72
C LEU A 169 6.81 25.77 10.28
N GLU A 170 7.08 24.68 9.57
CA GLU A 170 6.59 24.47 8.20
C GLU A 170 5.07 24.42 8.16
N GLN A 171 4.43 23.74 9.13
CA GLN A 171 2.98 23.70 9.29
C GLN A 171 2.38 25.10 9.54
N GLU A 172 3.02 25.91 10.38
CA GLU A 172 2.61 27.30 10.60
C GLU A 172 2.73 28.15 9.33
N LEU A 173 3.81 27.98 8.56
CA LEU A 173 4.00 28.67 7.28
C LEU A 173 2.95 28.24 6.25
N ILE A 174 2.59 26.96 6.20
CA ILE A 174 1.52 26.44 5.35
C ILE A 174 0.18 27.05 5.78
N ALA A 175 -0.14 27.07 7.07
CA ALA A 175 -1.37 27.65 7.60
C ALA A 175 -1.49 29.16 7.29
N GLN A 176 -0.36 29.86 7.21
CA GLN A 176 -0.28 31.27 6.82
C GLN A 176 -0.22 31.50 5.30
N GLY A 177 -0.11 30.45 4.48
CA GLY A 177 0.05 30.57 3.02
C GLY A 177 1.42 31.12 2.58
N LYS A 178 2.45 31.05 3.42
CA LYS A 178 3.79 31.60 3.19
C LYS A 178 4.86 30.55 2.88
N TYR A 179 4.48 29.27 2.87
CA TYR A 179 5.43 28.17 2.75
C TYR A 179 6.22 28.19 1.44
N GLU A 180 5.55 28.41 0.30
CA GLU A 180 6.25 28.46 -0.99
C GLU A 180 7.18 29.69 -1.10
N GLU A 181 6.78 30.87 -0.60
CA GLU A 181 7.67 32.05 -0.55
C GLU A 181 8.92 31.77 0.30
N PHE A 182 8.76 31.02 1.40
CA PHE A 182 9.87 30.64 2.25
C PHE A 182 10.84 29.68 1.54
N LYS A 183 10.35 28.75 0.70
CA LYS A 183 11.19 27.80 -0.05
C LYS A 183 11.98 28.42 -1.20
N GLU A 184 11.53 29.57 -1.71
CA GLU A 184 12.19 30.29 -2.80
C GLU A 184 13.36 31.19 -2.33
N LYS A 185 13.55 31.38 -1.02
CA LYS A 185 14.62 32.19 -0.43
C LYS A 185 15.76 31.34 0.11
#